data_AF-A0A352VS49-F1
#
_entry.id   AF-A0A352VS49-F1
#
_cell.length_a   1.000
_cell.length_b   1.000
_cell.length_c   1.000
_cell.angle_alpha   90.00
_cell.angle_beta   90.00
_cell.angle_gamma   90.00
#
_symmetry.space_group_name_H-M   'P 1'
#
loop_
_entity.id
_entity.type
_entity.pdbx_description
1 polymer ?
#
loop_
_entity_poly.entity_id
_entity_poly.type
_entity_poly.pdbx_seq_one_letter_code
_entity_poly.pdbx_strand_id
1 'polypeptide(L)'
;MRDFSDAEGRTWTASVREQDGADYKGRFYLVLADDVGEESCLVDVRWNSERTARRTLMTMSIVELRKRLKSAVGRDTALPPA
;
A
#
# COMPACT_ATOMS: atom_id res chain seq x y z
N MET A 1 4.25 9.54 1.21
CA MET A 1 4.18 8.52 2.27
C MET A 1 3.37 9.10 3.42
N ARG A 2 2.77 8.26 4.25
CA ARG A 2 1.98 8.70 5.40
C ARG A 2 1.99 7.62 6.48
N ASP A 3 2.32 8.02 7.70
CA ASP A 3 2.33 7.11 8.84
C ASP A 3 0.95 7.03 9.51
N PHE A 4 0.64 5.87 10.07
CA PHE A 4 -0.56 5.62 10.86
C PHE A 4 -0.32 4.50 11.86
N SER A 5 -1.07 4.50 12.96
CA SER A 5 -1.04 3.39 13.91
C SER A 5 -2.16 2.39 13.60
N ASP A 6 -1.90 1.10 13.71
CA ASP A 6 -2.92 0.06 13.62
C ASP A 6 -3.81 -0.01 14.88
N ALA A 7 -4.58 -1.10 15.04
CA ALA A 7 -5.43 -1.30 16.21
C ALA A 7 -4.66 -1.78 17.46
N GLU A 8 -3.47 -2.34 17.28
CA GLU A 8 -2.59 -2.86 18.34
C GLU A 8 -1.57 -1.81 18.79
N GLY A 9 -1.53 -0.65 18.12
CA GLY A 9 -0.63 0.45 18.39
C GLY A 9 0.69 0.37 17.63
N ARG A 10 0.87 -0.60 16.71
CA ARG A 10 2.04 -0.66 15.84
C ARG A 10 2.00 0.48 14.83
N THR A 11 3.16 1.01 14.51
CA THR A 11 3.31 2.08 13.52
C THR A 11 3.53 1.46 12.15
N TRP A 12 2.77 1.96 11.18
CA TRP A 12 2.84 1.56 9.78
C TRP A 12 3.04 2.79 8.90
N THR A 13 3.86 2.64 7.87
CA THR A 13 4.04 3.63 6.81
C THR A 13 3.30 3.17 5.55
N ALA A 14 2.33 3.97 5.13
CA ALA A 14 1.66 3.80 3.85
C ALA A 14 2.43 4.56 2.74
N SER A 15 2.78 3.86 1.68
CA SER A 15 3.55 4.38 0.55
C SER A 15 2.96 3.92 -0.79
N VAL A 16 3.39 4.58 -1.87
CA VAL A 16 3.06 4.17 -3.24
C VAL A 16 4.35 3.62 -3.84
N ARG A 17 4.26 2.42 -4.41
CA ARG A 17 5.35 1.78 -5.14
C ARG A 17 4.95 1.66 -6.61
N GLU A 18 5.92 1.87 -7.50
CA GLU A 18 5.77 1.61 -8.93
C GLU A 18 6.17 0.16 -9.22
N GLN A 19 5.40 -0.51 -10.06
CA GLN A 19 5.74 -1.80 -10.64
C GLN A 19 6.35 -1.54 -12.01
N ASP A 20 7.61 -1.92 -12.17
CA ASP A 20 8.26 -1.95 -13.47
C ASP A 20 7.59 -3.00 -14.36
N GLY A 21 7.27 -2.63 -15.59
CA GLY A 21 6.57 -3.51 -16.54
C GLY A 21 6.09 -2.77 -17.78
N ALA A 22 5.96 -3.51 -18.89
CA ALA A 22 5.48 -2.97 -20.17
C ALA A 22 4.00 -2.55 -20.12
N ASP A 23 3.22 -3.14 -19.20
CA ASP A 23 1.82 -2.82 -19.01
C ASP A 23 1.65 -1.52 -18.22
N TYR A 24 1.24 -0.47 -18.93
CA TYR A 24 1.04 0.87 -18.36
C TYR A 24 -0.12 0.94 -17.35
N LYS A 25 -1.00 -0.06 -17.34
CA LYS A 25 -2.22 -0.07 -16.51
C LYS A 25 -1.91 -0.54 -15.09
N GLY A 26 -2.21 0.30 -14.12
CA GLY A 26 -2.13 -0.06 -12.70
C GLY A 26 -0.72 -0.21 -12.15
N ARG A 27 0.28 0.48 -12.73
CA ARG A 27 1.68 0.40 -12.31
C ARG A 27 1.94 0.92 -10.90
N PHE A 28 1.11 1.81 -10.38
CA PHE A 28 1.28 2.30 -9.01
C PHE A 28 0.36 1.53 -8.08
N TYR A 29 0.89 1.02 -6.97
CA TYR A 29 0.12 0.29 -5.97
C TYR A 29 0.46 0.74 -4.55
N LEU A 30 -0.44 0.44 -3.62
CA LEU A 30 -0.29 0.79 -2.21
C LEU A 30 0.57 -0.26 -1.50
N VAL A 31 1.54 0.20 -0.72
CA VAL A 31 2.36 -0.64 0.17
C VAL A 31 2.20 -0.14 1.59
N LEU A 32 2.03 -1.06 2.53
CA LEU A 32 2.04 -0.79 3.96
C LEU A 32 3.23 -1.52 4.56
N ALA A 33 4.13 -0.79 5.20
CA ALA A 33 5.32 -1.35 5.84
C ALA A 33 5.35 -0.98 7.33
N ASP A 34 5.77 -1.89 8.20
CA ASP A 34 6.05 -1.57 9.60
C ASP A 34 7.53 -1.22 9.81
N ASP A 35 7.91 -0.92 11.05
CA ASP A 35 9.27 -0.55 11.44
C ASP A 35 10.24 -1.74 11.54
N VAL A 36 9.72 -2.97 11.57
CA VAL A 36 10.49 -4.22 11.59
C VAL A 36 10.70 -4.80 10.18
N GLY A 37 10.14 -4.17 9.15
CA GLY A 37 10.35 -4.50 7.75
C GLY A 37 9.33 -5.48 7.17
N GLU A 38 8.21 -5.74 7.87
CA GLU A 38 7.08 -6.45 7.29
C GLU A 38 6.39 -5.53 6.28
N GLU A 39 6.25 -6.02 5.04
CA GLU A 39 5.56 -5.30 3.98
C GLU A 39 4.32 -6.06 3.51
N SER A 40 3.22 -5.33 3.37
CA SER A 40 1.99 -5.79 2.74
C SER A 40 1.76 -5.03 1.44
N CYS A 41 1.78 -5.73 0.31
CA CYS A 41 1.59 -5.15 -1.01
C CYS A 41 0.11 -5.28 -1.45
N LEU A 42 -0.59 -4.16 -1.55
CA LEU A 42 -2.00 -4.15 -1.96
C LEU A 42 -2.10 -3.97 -3.47
N VAL A 43 -1.75 -5.03 -4.21
CA VAL A 43 -1.78 -5.07 -5.69
C VAL A 43 -3.21 -4.99 -6.28
N ASP A 44 -4.24 -5.13 -5.45
CA ASP A 44 -5.63 -4.86 -5.79
C ASP A 44 -5.95 -3.36 -5.78
N VAL A 45 -5.16 -2.55 -5.06
CA VAL A 45 -5.26 -1.10 -5.01
C VAL A 45 -4.25 -0.49 -5.98
N ARG A 46 -4.68 -0.32 -7.24
CA ARG A 46 -3.83 0.13 -8.34
C ARG A 46 -4.25 1.45 -8.97
N TRP A 47 -3.26 2.20 -9.46
CA TRP A 47 -3.42 3.46 -10.19
C TRP A 47 -2.52 3.53 -11.42
N ASN A 48 -2.98 4.25 -12.44
CA ASN A 48 -2.21 4.45 -13.68
C ASN A 48 -1.16 5.56 -13.59
N SER A 49 -1.28 6.46 -12.61
CA SER A 49 -0.34 7.57 -12.43
C SER A 49 0.04 7.75 -10.97
N GLU A 50 1.31 8.10 -10.75
CA GLU A 50 1.86 8.39 -9.44
C GLU A 50 1.14 9.54 -8.74
N ARG A 51 0.77 10.58 -9.51
CA ARG A 51 0.06 11.75 -8.99
C ARG A 51 -1.28 11.36 -8.38
N THR A 52 -2.07 10.53 -9.07
CA THR A 52 -3.35 10.04 -8.54
C THR A 52 -3.12 9.18 -7.31
N ALA A 53 -2.17 8.25 -7.36
CA ALA A 53 -1.86 7.37 -6.25
C ALA A 53 -1.48 8.15 -4.98
N ARG A 54 -0.56 9.13 -5.10
CA ARG A 54 -0.14 9.99 -3.99
C ARG A 54 -1.29 10.83 -3.44
N ARG A 55 -2.09 11.46 -4.31
CA ARG A 55 -3.24 12.27 -3.89
C ARG A 55 -4.26 11.41 -3.15
N THR A 56 -4.59 10.24 -3.68
CA THR A 56 -5.52 9.31 -3.04
C THR A 56 -4.99 8.84 -1.69
N LEU A 57 -3.72 8.43 -1.60
CA LEU A 57 -3.07 8.05 -0.34
C LEU A 57 -3.19 9.16 0.72
N MET A 58 -2.91 10.42 0.34
CA MET A 58 -3.00 11.55 1.27
C MET A 58 -4.43 11.83 1.77
N THR A 59 -5.45 11.45 1.00
CA THR A 59 -6.85 11.63 1.37
C THR A 59 -7.47 10.43 2.10
N MET A 60 -6.81 9.27 2.14
CA MET A 60 -7.35 8.09 2.82
C MET A 60 -7.52 8.36 4.31
N SER A 61 -8.62 7.90 4.91
CA SER A 61 -8.77 7.99 6.36
C SER A 61 -7.90 6.95 7.07
N ILE A 62 -7.60 7.17 8.35
CA ILE A 62 -6.90 6.16 9.17
C ILE A 62 -7.70 4.86 9.28
N VAL A 63 -9.03 4.95 9.35
CA VAL A 63 -9.94 3.79 9.39
C VAL A 63 -9.81 2.96 8.13
N GLU A 64 -9.75 3.63 6.98
CA GLU A 64 -9.53 3.01 5.68
C GLU A 64 -8.17 2.30 5.58
N LEU A 65 -7.09 2.93 6.05
CA LEU A 65 -5.76 2.33 6.07
C LEU A 65 -5.72 1.08 6.97
N ARG A 66 -6.31 1.15 8.16
CA ARG A 66 -6.44 -0.01 9.07
C ARG A 66 -7.24 -1.15 8.46
N LYS A 67 -8.34 -0.85 7.77
CA LYS A 67 -9.16 -1.87 7.09
C LYS A 67 -8.38 -2.56 5.97
N ARG A 68 -7.62 -1.79 5.20
CA ARG A 68 -6.74 -2.31 4.14
C ARG A 68 -5.63 -3.18 4.69
N LEU A 69 -4.94 -2.72 5.74
CA LEU A 69 -3.94 -3.50 6.46
C LEU A 69 -4.51 -4.84 6.93
N LYS A 70 -5.63 -4.82 7.66
CA LYS A 70 -6.30 -6.04 8.14
C LYS A 70 -6.67 -7.02 7.01
N SER A 71 -6.99 -6.51 5.82
CA SER A 71 -7.30 -7.34 4.66
C SER A 71 -6.06 -7.88 3.94
N ALA A 72 -4.89 -7.26 4.14
CA ALA A 72 -3.63 -7.65 3.51
C ALA A 72 -2.82 -8.60 4.40
N VAL A 73 -2.81 -8.38 5.71
CA VAL A 73 -2.19 -9.26 6.70
C VAL A 73 -2.81 -10.66 6.63
N GLY A 74 -1.98 -11.67 6.40
CA GLY A 74 -2.40 -13.07 6.25
C GLY A 74 -2.78 -13.48 4.82
N ARG A 75 -2.76 -12.56 3.85
CA ARG A 75 -2.70 -12.91 2.43
C ARG A 75 -1.25 -12.84 1.99
N ASP A 76 -0.76 -13.93 1.39
CA ASP A 76 0.52 -13.94 0.69
C ASP A 76 0.40 -13.00 -0.51
N THR A 77 0.61 -11.70 -0.27
CA THR A 77 0.61 -10.65 -1.28
C THR A 77 2.00 -10.58 -1.90
N ALA A 78 2.49 -11.75 -2.32
CA ALA A 78 3.76 -11.89 -2.99
C ALA A 78 3.82 -10.90 -4.16
N LEU A 79 4.84 -10.05 -4.14
CA LEU A 79 5.20 -9.19 -5.26
C LEU A 79 5.14 -10.04 -6.55
N PRO A 80 4.41 -9.61 -7.60
CA PRO A 80 4.55 -10.26 -8.89
C PRO A 80 6.03 -10.16 -9.30
N PRO A 81 6.65 -11.24 -9.83
CA PRO A 81 8.01 -11.17 -10.34
C PRO A 81 8.11 -10.06 -11.40
N ALA A 82 9.25 -9.35 -11.37
CA ALA A 82 9.59 -8.27 -12.30
C ALA A 82 9.66 -8.76 -13.75
#